data_AF-A0A2V2XL44-F1
#
_entry.id   AF-A0A2V2XL44-F1
#
_cell.length_a   1.000
_cell.length_b   1.000
_cell.length_c   1.000
_cell.angle_alpha   90.00
_cell.angle_beta   90.00
_cell.angle_gamma   90.00
#
_symmetry.space_group_name_H-M   'P 1'
#
loop_
_entity.id
_entity.type
_entity.pdbx_description
1 polymer ?
#
loop_
_entity_poly.entity_id
_entity_poly.type
_entity_poly.pdbx_seq_one_letter_code
_entity_poly.pdbx_strand_id
1 'polypeptide(L)'
;MGVREGKPEQSWSYKKADGAIEENDAVQQFGAAPPALMVLASEKGWPYSLNTIQDLPRDIFVNCELDRAWQTVKGDLTALFSPHGVTDFTPKRRVLIGTPGIGKSMAAGSYLLYQLLHCDVTKIQVVVHCFGGGDAYVSDKTTRAVKRCGDEDMCVSELRRLRGHGRNVYITYDVAKEGTPPPRHFAPTSGCGVIAVSFPKVTNYDDWAKQLQAARIIVNCPDEMDVKAMCAWITRDETKEKQAECWKEVKKHMYLLGPIPRHVFDEEAFKERCGAVRFALQSINEVTVKEHFSRGGESPWYSEDPSHKPVKFVREIYAGGVTPFNAPISACLEERTLERLPSVAK
;
A
#
# COMPACT_ATOMS: atom_id res chain seq x y z
N MET A 1 -17.67 -7.79 17.92
CA MET A 1 -16.60 -8.35 17.07
C MET A 1 -16.19 -9.69 17.66
N GLY A 2 -16.11 -10.74 16.87
CA GLY A 2 -15.55 -12.03 17.30
C GLY A 2 -14.14 -12.14 16.72
N VAL A 3 -13.13 -12.26 17.57
CA VAL A 3 -11.75 -12.55 17.15
C VAL A 3 -11.64 -14.06 16.99
N ARG A 4 -11.10 -14.52 15.86
CA ARG A 4 -10.83 -15.94 15.61
C ARG A 4 -9.37 -16.10 15.23
N GLU A 5 -8.67 -16.96 15.96
CA GLU A 5 -7.28 -17.30 15.67
C GLU A 5 -7.19 -18.34 14.54
N GLY A 6 -6.17 -18.21 13.70
CA GLY A 6 -5.92 -19.13 12.58
C GLY A 6 -5.82 -18.41 11.23
N LYS A 7 -5.55 -19.18 10.17
CA LYS A 7 -5.55 -18.64 8.80
C LYS A 7 -7.00 -18.31 8.42
N PRO A 8 -7.33 -17.04 8.14
CA PRO A 8 -8.70 -16.71 7.78
C PRO A 8 -9.07 -17.35 6.44
N GLU A 9 -10.25 -17.97 6.38
CA GLU A 9 -10.92 -18.22 5.10
C GLU A 9 -11.11 -16.87 4.40
N GLN A 10 -10.92 -16.81 3.07
CA GLN A 10 -11.02 -15.56 2.31
C GLN A 10 -12.37 -14.88 2.61
N SER A 11 -12.34 -13.81 3.41
CA SER A 11 -13.52 -13.12 3.92
C SER A 11 -14.06 -12.07 2.97
N TRP A 12 -13.27 -11.68 1.96
CA TRP A 12 -13.65 -10.66 0.98
C TRP A 12 -14.04 -11.30 -0.35
N SER A 13 -15.25 -11.00 -0.82
CA SER A 13 -15.65 -11.30 -2.18
C SER A 13 -15.15 -10.20 -3.12
N TYR A 14 -14.23 -10.54 -4.02
CA TYR A 14 -13.79 -9.66 -5.09
C TYR A 14 -14.54 -10.02 -6.37
N LYS A 15 -15.23 -9.07 -7.01
CA LYS A 15 -15.73 -9.30 -8.36
C LYS A 15 -14.54 -9.36 -9.31
N LYS A 16 -14.49 -10.36 -10.19
CA LYS A 16 -13.46 -10.45 -11.24
C LYS A 16 -13.64 -9.27 -12.19
N ALA A 17 -12.56 -8.55 -12.47
CA ALA A 17 -12.50 -7.56 -13.52
C ALA A 17 -12.35 -8.25 -14.88
N ASP A 18 -13.41 -8.91 -15.33
CA ASP A 18 -13.53 -9.41 -16.70
C ASP A 18 -14.40 -8.40 -17.47
N GLY A 19 -13.76 -7.39 -18.05
CA GLY A 19 -14.28 -6.61 -19.19
C GLY A 19 -15.73 -6.12 -19.13
N ALA A 20 -16.23 -5.62 -18.00
CA ALA A 20 -17.42 -4.76 -17.96
C ALA A 20 -17.51 -4.06 -16.60
N ILE A 21 -17.66 -2.74 -16.67
CA ILE A 21 -18.06 -1.75 -15.66
C ILE A 21 -18.54 -2.37 -14.33
N GLU A 22 -17.74 -2.21 -13.28
CA GLU A 22 -18.31 -1.90 -11.96
C GLU A 22 -18.31 -0.38 -11.86
N GLU A 23 -19.49 0.21 -12.06
CA GLU A 23 -19.75 1.62 -11.78
C GLU A 23 -19.65 1.78 -10.27
N ASN A 24 -18.44 2.05 -9.79
CA ASN A 24 -18.24 2.62 -8.46
C ASN A 24 -18.07 4.11 -8.65
N ASP A 25 -19.21 4.78 -8.82
CA ASP A 25 -19.29 6.19 -8.48
C ASP A 25 -18.68 6.38 -7.10
N ALA A 26 -17.90 7.45 -6.95
CA ALA A 26 -17.25 7.88 -5.71
C ALA A 26 -18.26 8.27 -4.60
N VAL A 27 -19.50 7.79 -4.67
CA VAL A 27 -20.56 7.94 -3.70
C VAL A 27 -21.11 6.54 -3.39
N GLN A 28 -20.59 5.98 -2.30
CA GLN A 28 -21.38 5.17 -1.37
C GLN A 28 -22.13 3.97 -1.97
N GLN A 29 -21.45 2.83 -2.20
CA GLN A 29 -22.09 1.52 -2.15
C GLN A 29 -21.40 0.59 -1.16
N PHE A 30 -21.81 0.73 0.11
CA PHE A 30 -21.67 -0.30 1.12
C PHE A 30 -22.52 -1.51 0.70
N GLY A 31 -21.89 -2.58 0.23
CA GLY A 31 -22.53 -3.85 -0.11
C GLY A 31 -22.22 -4.95 0.90
N ALA A 32 -23.02 -5.02 1.97
CA ALA A 32 -23.39 -6.19 2.81
C ALA A 32 -22.34 -7.15 3.43
N ALA A 33 -21.06 -7.09 3.11
CA ALA A 33 -20.04 -7.87 3.84
C ALA A 33 -19.61 -7.11 5.10
N PRO A 34 -19.59 -7.74 6.30
CA PRO A 34 -19.04 -7.10 7.49
C PRO A 34 -17.62 -6.62 7.19
N PRO A 35 -17.22 -5.42 7.66
CA PRO A 35 -15.85 -4.96 7.53
C PRO A 35 -14.92 -5.99 8.19
N ALA A 36 -14.23 -6.78 7.37
CA ALA A 36 -13.21 -7.67 7.85
C ALA A 36 -11.92 -6.84 7.87
N LEU A 37 -11.35 -6.68 9.06
CA LEU A 37 -9.97 -6.28 9.24
C LEU A 37 -9.23 -7.53 9.68
N MET A 38 -8.30 -8.01 8.86
CA MET A 38 -7.41 -9.08 9.29
C MET A 38 -6.26 -8.47 10.08
N VAL A 39 -5.90 -9.13 11.17
CA VAL A 39 -4.77 -8.71 12.00
C VAL A 39 -3.69 -9.80 11.95
N LEU A 40 -2.48 -9.44 11.55
CA LEU A 40 -1.32 -10.33 11.64
C LEU A 40 -0.48 -9.95 12.86
N ALA A 41 -0.59 -10.74 13.92
CA ALA A 41 0.19 -10.59 15.14
C ALA A 41 1.51 -11.38 15.06
N SER A 42 2.60 -10.80 15.56
CA SER A 42 3.88 -11.49 15.70
C SER A 42 4.45 -11.21 17.09
N GLU A 43 4.74 -12.24 17.89
CA GLU A 43 5.38 -12.03 19.20
C GLU A 43 6.73 -11.32 19.10
N LYS A 44 7.46 -11.54 18.00
CA LYS A 44 8.77 -10.93 17.73
C LYS A 44 8.65 -9.57 17.02
N GLY A 45 7.43 -9.12 16.75
CA GLY A 45 7.16 -7.94 15.94
C GLY A 45 7.35 -8.19 14.44
N TRP A 46 7.18 -7.11 13.69
CA TRP A 46 7.37 -7.06 12.24
C TRP A 46 8.56 -6.16 11.89
N PRO A 47 9.19 -6.35 10.72
CA PRO A 47 10.38 -5.60 10.36
C PRO A 47 10.25 -4.07 10.45
N TYR A 48 9.04 -3.54 10.26
CA TYR A 48 8.73 -2.10 10.34
C TYR A 48 8.23 -1.61 11.69
N SER A 49 7.82 -2.50 12.60
CA SER A 49 7.32 -2.09 13.93
C SER A 49 8.46 -1.68 14.89
N LEU A 50 9.72 -1.89 14.50
CA LEU A 50 10.91 -1.58 15.31
C LEU A 50 11.26 -0.08 15.42
N ASN A 51 10.72 0.79 14.55
CA ASN A 51 11.14 2.21 14.44
C ASN A 51 10.03 3.23 14.73
N THR A 52 8.92 2.83 15.35
CA THR A 52 7.83 3.75 15.71
C THR A 52 7.89 4.05 17.21
N ILE A 53 7.85 5.33 17.54
CA ILE A 53 8.22 5.91 18.86
C ILE A 53 7.16 5.64 19.95
N GLN A 54 6.07 4.94 19.63
CA GLN A 54 5.06 4.54 20.60
C GLN A 54 4.72 3.08 20.39
N ASP A 55 4.21 2.44 21.45
CA ASP A 55 3.72 1.06 21.57
C ASP A 55 2.59 0.72 20.56
N LEU A 56 2.78 1.03 19.27
CA LEU A 56 1.96 0.50 18.22
C LEU A 56 2.10 -1.02 18.28
N PRO A 57 0.97 -1.74 18.25
CA PRO A 57 0.95 -3.16 18.52
C PRO A 57 1.85 -3.88 17.51
N ARG A 58 2.38 -5.04 17.92
CA ARG A 58 3.14 -5.99 17.10
C ARG A 58 2.32 -6.59 15.94
N ASP A 59 1.26 -5.90 15.56
CA ASP A 59 0.12 -6.36 14.80
C ASP A 59 -0.01 -5.51 13.54
N ILE A 60 -0.14 -6.17 12.39
CA ILE A 60 -0.40 -5.51 11.12
C ILE A 60 -1.88 -5.59 10.82
N PHE A 61 -2.44 -4.45 10.43
CA PHE A 61 -3.81 -4.35 9.95
C PHE A 61 -3.87 -4.53 8.43
N VAL A 62 -4.61 -5.54 7.98
CA VAL A 62 -4.83 -5.87 6.57
C VAL A 62 -6.30 -5.65 6.23
N ASN A 63 -6.55 -4.65 5.39
CA ASN A 63 -7.88 -4.36 4.87
C ASN A 63 -8.11 -4.98 3.48
N CYS A 64 -9.30 -4.76 2.93
CA CYS A 64 -9.71 -5.32 1.64
C CYS A 64 -8.80 -4.89 0.46
N GLU A 65 -8.26 -3.66 0.50
CA GLU A 65 -7.39 -3.12 -0.54
C GLU A 65 -6.00 -3.75 -0.52
N LEU A 66 -5.46 -4.04 0.66
CA LEU A 66 -4.23 -4.79 0.81
C LEU A 66 -4.39 -6.25 0.40
N ASP A 67 -5.51 -6.90 0.74
CA ASP A 67 -5.77 -8.25 0.26
C ASP A 67 -6.00 -8.29 -1.26
N ARG A 68 -6.64 -7.29 -1.86
CA ARG A 68 -6.73 -7.17 -3.32
C ARG A 68 -5.36 -7.03 -3.99
N ALA A 69 -4.45 -6.24 -3.40
CA ALA A 69 -3.08 -6.14 -3.89
C ALA A 69 -2.38 -7.51 -3.85
N TRP A 70 -2.57 -8.27 -2.77
CA TRP A 70 -2.10 -9.64 -2.67
C TRP A 70 -2.75 -10.57 -3.72
N GLN A 71 -4.06 -10.51 -3.94
CA GLN A 71 -4.71 -11.33 -4.97
C GLN A 71 -4.15 -11.06 -6.36
N THR A 72 -3.80 -9.81 -6.66
CA THR A 72 -3.13 -9.45 -7.92
C THR A 72 -1.78 -10.14 -8.05
N VAL A 73 -0.95 -10.07 -6.99
CA VAL A 73 0.35 -10.75 -6.93
C VAL A 73 0.19 -12.27 -7.05
N LYS A 74 -0.78 -12.86 -6.33
CA LYS A 74 -1.09 -14.29 -6.38
C LYS A 74 -1.54 -14.74 -7.78
N GLY A 75 -2.30 -13.91 -8.49
CA GLY A 75 -2.66 -14.13 -9.89
C GLY A 75 -1.42 -14.18 -10.80
N ASP A 76 -0.50 -13.22 -10.63
CA ASP A 76 0.75 -13.19 -11.39
C ASP A 76 1.63 -14.42 -11.11
N LEU A 77 1.72 -14.84 -9.85
CA LEU A 77 2.43 -16.05 -9.45
C LEU A 77 1.81 -17.30 -10.08
N THR A 78 0.48 -17.37 -10.12
CA THR A 78 -0.23 -18.50 -10.74
C THR A 78 0.04 -18.58 -12.23
N ALA A 79 0.02 -17.43 -12.92
CA ALA A 79 0.37 -17.36 -14.34
C ALA A 79 1.85 -17.69 -14.59
N LEU A 80 2.75 -17.17 -13.75
CA LEU A 80 4.20 -17.39 -13.85
C LEU A 80 4.59 -18.88 -13.72
N PHE A 81 3.87 -19.64 -12.89
CA PHE A 81 4.17 -21.05 -12.62
C PHE A 81 3.15 -22.01 -13.26
N SER A 82 2.40 -21.55 -14.25
CA SER A 82 1.47 -22.41 -14.99
C SER A 82 2.25 -23.38 -15.88
N PRO A 83 1.95 -24.70 -15.84
CA PRO A 83 2.66 -25.71 -16.64
C PRO A 83 2.38 -25.61 -18.14
N HIS A 84 1.33 -24.88 -18.53
CA HIS A 84 1.05 -24.54 -19.91
C HIS A 84 1.98 -23.40 -20.30
N GLY A 85 3.14 -23.77 -20.82
CA GLY A 85 4.15 -22.83 -21.32
C GLY A 85 3.55 -21.90 -22.36
N VAL A 86 3.07 -20.74 -21.91
CA VAL A 86 3.02 -19.57 -22.77
C VAL A 86 4.48 -19.20 -22.95
N THR A 87 5.03 -19.53 -24.12
CA THR A 87 6.42 -19.29 -24.50
C THR A 87 6.85 -17.82 -24.39
N ASP A 88 5.89 -16.91 -24.15
CA ASP A 88 6.08 -15.47 -23.97
C ASP A 88 5.56 -14.91 -22.62
N PHE A 89 5.42 -15.71 -21.55
CA PHE A 89 5.06 -15.13 -20.25
C PHE A 89 6.23 -14.35 -19.64
N THR A 90 6.26 -13.05 -19.90
CA THR A 90 7.13 -12.12 -19.17
C THR A 90 6.56 -11.94 -17.76
N PRO A 91 7.32 -12.23 -16.69
CA PRO A 91 6.87 -12.03 -15.32
C PRO A 91 6.38 -10.59 -15.13
N LYS A 92 5.11 -10.41 -14.75
CA LYS A 92 4.54 -9.08 -14.55
C LYS A 92 5.24 -8.42 -13.36
N ARG A 93 5.92 -7.32 -13.63
CA ARG A 93 6.53 -6.45 -12.61
C ARG A 93 5.43 -5.55 -12.06
N ARG A 94 5.42 -5.36 -10.75
CA ARG A 94 4.39 -4.57 -10.06
C ARG A 94 5.00 -3.39 -9.31
N VAL A 95 4.30 -2.27 -9.30
CA VAL A 95 4.59 -1.14 -8.39
C VAL A 95 3.34 -0.85 -7.57
N LEU A 96 3.45 -0.96 -6.25
CA LEU A 96 2.38 -0.65 -5.32
C LEU A 96 2.40 0.85 -5.00
N ILE A 97 1.33 1.56 -5.37
CA ILE A 97 1.17 3.01 -5.19
C ILE A 97 -0.08 3.27 -4.34
N GLY A 98 -0.07 4.33 -3.55
CA GLY A 98 -1.22 4.73 -2.74
C GLY A 98 -0.88 5.93 -1.88
N THR A 99 -1.88 6.47 -1.18
CA THR A 99 -1.73 7.69 -0.38
C THR A 99 -0.56 7.59 0.63
N PRO A 100 0.29 8.62 0.72
CA PRO A 100 1.27 8.74 1.79
C PRO A 100 0.65 8.51 3.18
N GLY A 101 1.28 7.72 4.04
CA GLY A 101 0.82 7.52 5.42
C GLY A 101 -0.27 6.46 5.63
N ILE A 102 -0.76 5.78 4.58
CA ILE A 102 -1.76 4.70 4.74
C ILE A 102 -1.18 3.37 5.23
N GLY A 103 0.14 3.30 5.44
CA GLY A 103 0.80 2.06 5.87
C GLY A 103 1.24 1.12 4.75
N LYS A 104 1.56 1.61 3.55
CA LYS A 104 2.03 0.78 2.43
C LYS A 104 3.22 -0.14 2.81
N SER A 105 4.32 0.42 3.30
CA SER A 105 5.47 -0.40 3.70
C SER A 105 5.17 -1.26 4.94
N MET A 106 4.70 -0.61 6.02
CA MET A 106 4.46 -1.30 7.30
C MET A 106 3.42 -2.43 7.18
N ALA A 107 2.31 -2.19 6.49
CA ALA A 107 1.24 -3.17 6.35
C ALA A 107 1.32 -3.98 5.04
N ALA A 108 1.38 -3.33 3.87
CA ALA A 108 1.40 -4.06 2.60
C ALA A 108 2.70 -4.85 2.40
N GLY A 109 3.86 -4.25 2.67
CA GLY A 109 5.16 -4.92 2.55
C GLY A 109 5.26 -6.15 3.46
N SER A 110 4.89 -5.99 4.72
CA SER A 110 4.86 -7.10 5.68
C SER A 110 3.81 -8.16 5.35
N TYR A 111 2.63 -7.76 4.86
CA TYR A 111 1.59 -8.70 4.43
C TYR A 111 2.04 -9.52 3.22
N LEU A 112 2.66 -8.87 2.22
CA LEU A 112 3.29 -9.54 1.08
C LEU A 112 4.35 -10.53 1.54
N LEU A 113 5.24 -10.12 2.44
CA LEU A 113 6.26 -11.00 3.01
C LEU A 113 5.65 -12.24 3.66
N TYR A 114 4.66 -12.04 4.54
CA TYR A 114 3.94 -13.14 5.19
C TYR A 114 3.34 -14.10 4.16
N GLN A 115 2.59 -13.58 3.19
CA GLN A 115 1.92 -14.39 2.18
C GLN A 115 2.88 -15.17 1.28
N LEU A 116 3.98 -14.53 0.83
CA LEU A 116 5.00 -15.16 -0.02
C LEU A 116 5.74 -16.30 0.70
N LEU A 117 6.04 -16.11 1.99
CA LEU A 117 6.63 -17.16 2.82
C LEU A 117 5.70 -18.36 2.99
N HIS A 118 4.38 -18.14 2.99
CA HIS A 118 3.35 -19.18 3.10
C HIS A 118 2.87 -19.74 1.75
N CYS A 119 3.35 -19.22 0.63
CA CYS A 119 3.10 -19.85 -0.68
C CYS A 119 3.71 -21.26 -0.74
N ASP A 120 3.20 -22.07 -1.66
CA ASP A 120 3.79 -23.37 -1.98
C ASP A 120 5.27 -23.23 -2.36
N VAL A 121 6.12 -24.06 -1.75
CA VAL A 121 7.58 -24.08 -2.00
C VAL A 121 7.91 -24.54 -3.42
N THR A 122 7.05 -25.35 -4.04
CA THR A 122 7.20 -25.79 -5.44
C THR A 122 7.03 -24.62 -6.41
N LYS A 123 6.20 -23.64 -6.03
CA LYS A 123 5.96 -22.42 -6.80
C LYS A 123 7.03 -21.37 -6.52
N ILE A 124 7.30 -21.07 -5.24
CA ILE A 124 8.30 -20.08 -4.84
C ILE A 124 9.26 -20.72 -3.84
N GLN A 125 10.51 -20.88 -4.27
CA GLN A 125 11.56 -21.46 -3.45
C GLN A 125 12.28 -20.42 -2.60
N VAL A 126 12.40 -19.19 -3.10
CA VAL A 126 13.12 -18.12 -2.42
C VAL A 126 12.31 -16.83 -2.41
N VAL A 127 12.24 -16.20 -1.23
CA VAL A 127 11.60 -14.89 -1.04
C VAL A 127 12.66 -13.90 -0.62
N VAL A 128 12.78 -12.80 -1.34
CA VAL A 128 13.70 -11.71 -1.04
C VAL A 128 12.90 -10.48 -0.65
N HIS A 129 13.22 -9.88 0.48
CA HIS A 129 12.60 -8.64 0.94
C HIS A 129 13.69 -7.61 1.21
N CYS A 130 13.73 -6.56 0.39
CA CYS A 130 14.66 -5.45 0.50
C CYS A 130 13.98 -4.29 1.22
N PHE A 131 14.56 -3.86 2.34
CA PHE A 131 14.17 -2.65 3.06
C PHE A 131 15.06 -1.54 2.51
N GLY A 132 14.51 -0.56 1.78
CA GLY A 132 15.22 0.47 0.97
C GLY A 132 16.20 1.39 1.72
N GLY A 133 17.17 0.81 2.42
CA GLY A 133 18.21 1.41 3.25
C GLY A 133 19.39 0.45 3.47
N GLY A 134 19.58 -0.54 2.59
CA GLY A 134 20.75 -1.43 2.53
C GLY A 134 20.51 -2.87 2.99
N ASP A 135 19.54 -3.10 3.87
CA ASP A 135 19.22 -4.44 4.37
C ASP A 135 18.26 -5.18 3.44
N ALA A 136 18.61 -6.39 3.03
CA ALA A 136 17.66 -7.35 2.50
C ALA A 136 17.73 -8.70 3.21
N TYR A 137 16.62 -9.40 3.20
CA TYR A 137 16.52 -10.75 3.74
C TYR A 137 16.16 -11.71 2.63
N VAL A 138 17.00 -12.73 2.47
CA VAL A 138 16.84 -13.82 1.52
C VAL A 138 16.39 -15.04 2.29
N SER A 139 15.13 -15.41 2.12
CA SER A 139 14.50 -16.56 2.78
C SER A 139 14.44 -17.73 1.80
N ASP A 140 15.27 -18.74 2.04
CA ASP A 140 15.24 -20.00 1.30
C ASP A 140 14.25 -20.95 1.97
N LYS A 141 13.12 -21.19 1.31
CA LYS A 141 12.04 -22.03 1.85
C LYS A 141 12.35 -23.52 1.73
N THR A 142 13.29 -23.92 0.86
CA THR A 142 13.69 -25.33 0.70
C THR A 142 14.62 -25.77 1.82
N THR A 143 15.57 -24.92 2.21
CA THR A 143 16.51 -25.20 3.31
C THR A 143 16.04 -24.62 4.64
N ARG A 144 14.97 -23.82 4.63
CA ARG A 144 14.45 -23.05 5.78
C ARG A 144 15.49 -22.09 6.37
N ALA A 145 16.44 -21.66 5.57
CA ALA A 145 17.48 -20.71 5.95
C ALA A 145 17.05 -19.28 5.62
N VAL A 146 17.43 -18.33 6.49
CA VAL A 146 17.29 -16.90 6.22
C VAL A 146 18.68 -16.28 6.27
N LYS A 147 19.04 -15.55 5.23
CA LYS A 147 20.30 -14.81 5.13
C LYS A 147 20.00 -13.32 5.11
N ARG A 148 20.68 -12.56 5.98
CA ARG A 148 20.70 -11.11 5.91
C ARG A 148 21.80 -10.66 4.95
N CYS A 149 21.45 -9.79 4.02
CA CYS A 149 22.36 -9.05 3.17
C CYS A 149 22.40 -7.61 3.71
N GLY A 150 23.53 -7.21 4.27
CA GLY A 150 23.65 -5.93 4.99
C GLY A 150 23.92 -4.70 4.12
N ASP A 151 24.15 -4.92 2.83
CA ASP A 151 24.34 -3.88 1.83
C ASP A 151 23.80 -4.33 0.47
N GLU A 152 23.64 -3.36 -0.43
CA GLU A 152 23.08 -3.56 -1.77
C GLU A 152 23.91 -4.55 -2.59
N ASP A 153 25.24 -4.46 -2.57
CA ASP A 153 26.14 -5.33 -3.34
C ASP A 153 26.03 -6.81 -2.91
N MET A 154 25.88 -7.05 -1.61
CA MET A 154 25.64 -8.37 -1.05
C MET A 154 24.27 -8.91 -1.47
N CYS A 155 23.24 -8.06 -1.50
CA CYS A 155 21.91 -8.44 -2.00
C CYS A 155 21.98 -8.85 -3.47
N VAL A 156 22.66 -8.05 -4.29
CA VAL A 156 22.81 -8.26 -5.73
C VAL A 156 23.60 -9.52 -6.02
N SER A 157 24.69 -9.75 -5.27
CA SER A 157 25.51 -10.94 -5.39
C SER A 157 24.72 -12.21 -5.05
N GLU A 158 23.90 -12.16 -4.00
CA GLU A 158 23.05 -13.29 -3.62
C GLU A 158 21.95 -13.55 -4.67
N LEU A 159 21.29 -12.49 -5.17
CA LEU A 159 20.31 -12.60 -6.25
C LEU A 159 20.93 -13.19 -7.53
N ARG A 160 22.15 -12.82 -7.89
CA ARG A 160 22.90 -13.40 -9.01
C ARG A 160 23.17 -14.89 -8.81
N ARG A 161 23.57 -15.29 -7.60
CA ARG A 161 23.75 -16.72 -7.26
C ARG A 161 22.46 -17.49 -7.41
N LEU A 162 21.35 -16.97 -6.86
CA LEU A 162 20.04 -17.60 -6.95
C LEU A 162 19.56 -17.75 -8.40
N ARG A 163 19.82 -16.75 -9.24
CA ARG A 163 19.54 -16.79 -10.69
C ARG A 163 20.27 -17.93 -11.39
N GLY A 164 21.52 -18.21 -11.03
CA GLY A 164 22.33 -19.28 -11.64
C GLY A 164 21.81 -20.70 -11.39
N HIS A 165 20.95 -20.89 -10.39
CA HIS A 165 20.46 -22.20 -9.98
C HIS A 165 19.06 -22.56 -10.53
N GLY A 166 18.47 -21.73 -11.39
CA GLY A 166 17.15 -21.99 -11.99
C GLY A 166 16.01 -22.01 -10.96
N ARG A 167 16.17 -21.29 -9.84
CA ARG A 167 15.21 -21.29 -8.73
C ARG A 167 14.11 -20.26 -8.96
N ASN A 168 12.90 -20.58 -8.51
CA ASN A 168 11.79 -19.63 -8.53
C ASN A 168 11.92 -18.65 -7.37
N VAL A 169 12.10 -17.37 -7.70
CA VAL A 169 12.35 -16.29 -6.73
C VAL A 169 11.24 -15.25 -6.79
N TYR A 170 10.85 -14.71 -5.64
CA TYR A 170 10.03 -13.50 -5.58
C TYR A 170 10.72 -12.40 -4.78
N ILE A 171 10.79 -11.20 -5.35
CA ILE A 171 11.49 -10.05 -4.76
C ILE A 171 10.47 -8.97 -4.42
N THR A 172 10.45 -8.57 -3.14
CA THR A 172 9.77 -7.36 -2.68
C THR A 172 10.83 -6.30 -2.42
N TYR A 173 10.78 -5.20 -3.17
CA TYR A 173 11.62 -4.03 -2.95
C TYR A 173 10.78 -2.98 -2.23
N ASP A 174 10.82 -2.98 -0.90
CA ASP A 174 10.05 -2.07 -0.07
C ASP A 174 10.90 -0.87 0.32
N VAL A 175 10.59 0.26 -0.30
CA VAL A 175 11.39 1.46 -0.14
C VAL A 175 10.97 2.14 1.15
N ALA A 176 11.78 1.93 2.19
CA ALA A 176 11.53 2.38 3.57
C ALA A 176 12.06 3.79 3.87
N LYS A 177 12.84 4.39 2.97
CA LYS A 177 13.38 5.76 3.04
C LYS A 177 13.25 6.44 1.69
N GLU A 178 13.40 7.75 1.65
CA GLU A 178 13.50 8.47 0.38
C GLU A 178 14.67 7.90 -0.43
N GLY A 179 14.42 7.44 -1.66
CA GLY A 179 15.44 6.65 -2.34
C GLY A 179 15.12 6.24 -3.77
N THR A 180 16.21 6.02 -4.49
CA THR A 180 16.38 5.63 -5.89
C THR A 180 15.50 4.42 -6.27
N PRO A 181 15.00 4.35 -7.52
CA PRO A 181 14.33 3.16 -8.04
C PRO A 181 15.16 1.90 -7.78
N PRO A 182 14.51 0.72 -7.67
CA PRO A 182 15.22 -0.55 -7.54
C PRO A 182 16.29 -0.65 -8.63
N PRO A 183 17.54 -1.01 -8.27
CA PRO A 183 18.65 -0.97 -9.21
C PRO A 183 18.35 -1.80 -10.47
N ARG A 184 18.82 -1.36 -11.64
CA ARG A 184 18.43 -1.97 -12.93
C ARG A 184 18.74 -3.47 -13.03
N HIS A 185 19.70 -3.97 -12.27
CA HIS A 185 20.06 -5.39 -12.22
C HIS A 185 19.15 -6.24 -11.32
N PHE A 186 18.18 -5.64 -10.62
CA PHE A 186 17.01 -6.32 -10.03
C PHE A 186 15.97 -6.70 -11.10
N ALA A 187 16.25 -6.46 -12.38
CA ALA A 187 15.40 -6.89 -13.48
C ALA A 187 15.12 -8.41 -13.40
N PRO A 188 13.85 -8.84 -13.43
CA PRO A 188 13.52 -10.25 -13.38
C PRO A 188 14.08 -10.97 -14.60
N THR A 189 14.57 -12.18 -14.33
CA THR A 189 14.83 -13.22 -15.34
C THR A 189 13.58 -14.06 -15.51
N SER A 190 13.56 -14.96 -16.49
CA SER A 190 12.61 -16.08 -16.48
C SER A 190 12.59 -16.72 -15.08
N GLY A 191 11.39 -16.92 -14.52
CA GLY A 191 11.21 -17.52 -13.18
C GLY A 191 11.28 -16.56 -11.98
N CYS A 192 11.35 -15.23 -12.17
CA CYS A 192 11.38 -14.26 -11.06
C CYS A 192 10.19 -13.29 -11.11
N GLY A 193 9.47 -13.15 -9.98
CA GLY A 193 8.45 -12.11 -9.78
C GLY A 193 9.00 -10.95 -8.95
N VAL A 194 8.60 -9.71 -9.27
CA VAL A 194 9.09 -8.50 -8.57
C VAL A 194 7.95 -7.54 -8.28
N ILE A 195 7.87 -7.06 -7.03
CA ILE A 195 7.04 -5.93 -6.62
C ILE A 195 7.88 -4.86 -5.94
N ALA A 196 7.73 -3.61 -6.36
CA ALA A 196 8.24 -2.47 -5.63
C ALA A 196 7.11 -1.88 -4.77
N VAL A 197 7.34 -1.75 -3.47
CA VAL A 197 6.44 -1.06 -2.53
C VAL A 197 6.97 0.35 -2.34
N SER A 198 6.13 1.33 -2.64
CA SER A 198 6.58 2.70 -2.75
C SER A 198 6.67 3.43 -1.41
N PHE A 199 7.74 4.22 -1.22
CA PHE A 199 7.92 5.01 0.00
C PHE A 199 6.83 6.08 0.10
N PRO A 200 6.33 6.40 1.31
CA PRO A 200 5.26 7.38 1.48
C PRO A 200 5.54 8.77 0.91
N LYS A 201 6.80 9.18 0.68
CA LYS A 201 7.13 10.53 0.21
C LYS A 201 7.77 10.59 -1.19
N VAL A 202 7.80 9.51 -1.96
CA VAL A 202 8.49 9.53 -3.28
C VAL A 202 7.55 10.03 -4.39
N THR A 203 8.06 10.92 -5.24
CA THR A 203 7.40 11.52 -6.40
C THR A 203 7.59 10.69 -7.69
N ASN A 204 8.62 9.86 -7.76
CA ASN A 204 9.12 9.22 -8.99
C ASN A 204 8.45 7.88 -9.35
N TYR A 205 7.18 7.65 -8.99
CA TYR A 205 6.51 6.37 -9.28
C TYR A 205 6.47 6.05 -10.78
N ASP A 206 6.34 7.07 -11.61
CA ASP A 206 6.31 6.95 -13.07
C ASP A 206 7.66 6.53 -13.61
N ASP A 207 8.74 7.07 -13.07
CA ASP A 207 10.09 6.64 -13.43
C ASP A 207 10.34 5.20 -12.99
N TRP A 208 9.81 4.79 -11.82
CA TRP A 208 9.91 3.41 -11.37
C TRP A 208 9.10 2.47 -12.27
N ALA A 209 7.88 2.85 -12.61
CA ALA A 209 7.02 2.08 -13.51
C ALA A 209 7.63 1.99 -14.91
N LYS A 210 8.21 3.07 -15.44
CA LYS A 210 8.92 3.09 -16.74
C LYS A 210 10.19 2.26 -16.69
N GLN A 211 11.05 2.46 -15.69
CA GLN A 211 12.29 1.70 -15.49
C GLN A 211 12.02 0.21 -15.36
N LEU A 212 10.98 -0.15 -14.61
CA LEU A 212 10.59 -1.54 -14.45
C LEU A 212 9.69 -2.01 -15.59
N GLN A 213 9.15 -1.18 -16.48
CA GLN A 213 8.04 -1.59 -17.36
C GLN A 213 6.91 -2.28 -16.55
N ALA A 214 6.61 -1.75 -15.36
CA ALA A 214 5.76 -2.40 -14.37
C ALA A 214 4.31 -1.92 -14.41
N ALA A 215 3.40 -2.86 -14.20
CA ALA A 215 1.99 -2.56 -14.00
C ALA A 215 1.75 -2.02 -12.58
N ARG A 216 0.98 -0.94 -12.47
CA ARG A 216 0.65 -0.30 -11.20
C ARG A 216 -0.40 -1.12 -10.44
N ILE A 217 -0.23 -1.22 -9.12
CA ILE A 217 -1.27 -1.64 -8.17
C ILE A 217 -1.56 -0.42 -7.30
N ILE A 218 -2.70 0.22 -7.52
CA ILE A 218 -3.13 1.39 -6.75
C ILE A 218 -3.90 0.90 -5.53
N VAL A 219 -3.54 1.33 -4.33
CA VAL A 219 -4.19 0.98 -3.05
C VAL A 219 -4.90 2.22 -2.52
N ASN A 220 -6.22 2.12 -2.33
CA ASN A 220 -7.00 3.19 -1.74
C ASN A 220 -6.69 3.36 -0.24
N CYS A 221 -7.01 4.53 0.31
CA CYS A 221 -7.05 4.69 1.76
C CYS A 221 -8.06 3.71 2.38
N PRO A 222 -7.83 3.26 3.64
CA PRO A 222 -8.85 2.59 4.44
C PRO A 222 -10.14 3.40 4.51
N ASP A 223 -11.27 2.75 4.78
CA ASP A 223 -12.53 3.44 5.05
C ASP A 223 -12.75 3.72 6.56
N GLU A 224 -13.88 4.36 6.90
CA GLU A 224 -14.22 4.64 8.31
C GLU A 224 -14.34 3.36 9.15
N MET A 225 -14.85 2.29 8.57
CA MET A 225 -15.06 1.03 9.29
C MET A 225 -13.74 0.30 9.51
N ASP A 226 -12.81 0.33 8.55
CA ASP A 226 -11.44 -0.15 8.71
C ASP A 226 -10.76 0.58 9.87
N VAL A 227 -10.80 1.91 9.88
CA VAL A 227 -10.18 2.73 10.92
C VAL A 227 -10.85 2.52 12.28
N LYS A 228 -12.18 2.35 12.30
CA LYS A 228 -12.93 2.01 13.52
C LYS A 228 -12.50 0.66 14.08
N ALA A 229 -12.32 -0.35 13.21
CA ALA A 229 -11.83 -1.66 13.61
C ALA A 229 -10.39 -1.58 14.13
N MET A 230 -9.53 -0.74 13.52
CA MET A 230 -8.18 -0.46 14.03
C MET A 230 -8.22 0.17 15.43
N CYS A 231 -9.00 1.24 15.66
CA CYS A 231 -9.12 1.87 16.98
C CYS A 231 -9.61 0.85 18.03
N ALA A 232 -10.65 0.06 17.71
CA ALA A 232 -11.15 -0.97 18.60
C ALA A 232 -10.10 -2.06 18.93
N TRP A 233 -9.24 -2.43 17.97
CA TRP A 233 -8.17 -3.40 18.20
C TRP A 233 -7.01 -2.82 19.02
N ILE A 234 -6.61 -1.57 18.74
CA ILE A 234 -5.54 -0.88 19.47
C ILE A 234 -5.94 -0.70 20.94
N THR A 235 -7.22 -0.41 21.19
CA THR A 235 -7.76 -0.18 22.55
C THR A 235 -8.46 -1.41 23.14
N ARG A 236 -8.22 -2.61 22.60
CA ARG A 236 -8.96 -3.83 22.97
C ARG A 236 -8.86 -4.21 24.44
N ASP A 237 -7.72 -3.90 25.06
CA ASP A 237 -7.42 -4.22 26.47
C ASP A 237 -7.84 -3.08 27.42
N GLU A 238 -8.40 -1.99 26.87
CA GLU A 238 -8.85 -0.82 27.61
C GLU A 238 -10.35 -0.86 27.94
N THR A 239 -10.78 0.03 28.84
CA THR A 239 -12.20 0.14 29.21
C THR A 239 -13.05 0.66 28.05
N LYS A 240 -14.36 0.38 28.07
CA LYS A 240 -15.29 0.84 27.04
C LYS A 240 -15.30 2.36 26.90
N GLU A 241 -15.09 3.08 28.00
CA GLU A 241 -15.01 4.55 28.02
C GLU A 241 -13.79 5.03 27.25
N LYS A 242 -12.61 4.44 27.48
CA LYS A 242 -11.39 4.77 26.73
C LYS A 242 -11.49 4.40 25.25
N GLN A 243 -12.11 3.26 24.92
CA GLN A 243 -12.37 2.89 23.52
C GLN A 243 -13.27 3.93 22.82
N ALA A 244 -14.30 4.42 23.51
CA ALA A 244 -15.18 5.46 23.00
C ALA A 244 -14.46 6.81 22.83
N GLU A 245 -13.55 7.15 23.75
CA GLU A 245 -12.71 8.34 23.68
C GLU A 245 -11.73 8.28 22.50
N CYS A 246 -11.00 7.16 22.31
CA CYS A 246 -10.16 6.92 21.12
C CYS A 246 -10.96 7.13 19.84
N TRP A 247 -12.14 6.50 19.74
CA TRP A 247 -12.96 6.61 18.54
C TRP A 247 -13.43 8.05 18.28
N LYS A 248 -13.79 8.79 19.34
CA LYS A 248 -14.20 10.19 19.24
C LYS A 248 -13.07 11.07 18.69
N GLU A 249 -11.84 10.87 19.16
CA GLU A 249 -10.65 11.59 18.71
C GLU A 249 -10.28 11.24 17.27
N VAL A 250 -10.19 9.94 16.96
CA VAL A 250 -9.91 9.43 15.62
C VAL A 250 -10.92 9.94 14.60
N LYS A 251 -12.21 9.97 14.95
CA LYS A 251 -13.27 10.50 14.08
C LYS A 251 -13.09 11.99 13.78
N LYS A 252 -12.65 12.78 14.77
CA LYS A 252 -12.32 14.20 14.59
C LYS A 252 -11.11 14.37 13.66
N HIS A 253 -10.07 13.55 13.81
CA HIS A 253 -8.91 13.59 12.92
C HIS A 253 -9.29 13.21 11.49
N MET A 254 -10.10 12.17 11.33
CA MET A 254 -10.64 11.74 10.03
C MET A 254 -11.47 12.82 9.33
N TYR A 255 -12.29 13.55 10.09
CA TYR A 255 -13.07 14.64 9.52
C TYR A 255 -12.18 15.69 8.82
N LEU A 256 -11.00 15.95 9.38
CA LEU A 256 -10.06 16.93 8.84
C LEU A 256 -9.10 16.34 7.80
N LEU A 257 -8.49 15.18 8.09
CA LEU A 257 -7.38 14.60 7.33
C LEU A 257 -7.68 13.21 6.76
N GLY A 258 -8.96 12.83 6.69
CA GLY A 258 -9.40 11.57 6.11
C GLY A 258 -8.91 10.34 6.88
N PRO A 259 -9.28 9.13 6.43
CA PRO A 259 -8.90 7.87 7.06
C PRO A 259 -7.45 7.46 6.74
N ILE A 260 -6.47 8.30 7.08
CA ILE A 260 -5.05 8.00 6.89
C ILE A 260 -4.45 7.57 8.25
N PRO A 261 -4.21 6.27 8.51
CA PRO A 261 -3.74 5.74 9.78
C PRO A 261 -2.65 6.57 10.48
N ARG A 262 -1.59 6.96 9.75
CA ARG A 262 -0.50 7.79 10.30
C ARG A 262 -0.97 9.11 10.90
N HIS A 263 -2.00 9.74 10.35
CA HIS A 263 -2.46 11.06 10.77
C HIS A 263 -3.68 11.00 11.69
N VAL A 264 -4.31 9.84 11.85
CA VAL A 264 -5.49 9.70 12.72
C VAL A 264 -5.15 9.12 14.09
N PHE A 265 -4.10 8.30 14.19
CA PHE A 265 -3.67 7.64 15.42
C PHE A 265 -2.46 8.29 16.10
N ASP A 266 -1.81 9.26 15.47
CA ASP A 266 -0.65 9.96 16.00
C ASP A 266 -0.93 11.46 16.04
N GLU A 267 -0.97 12.02 17.25
CA GLU A 267 -1.34 13.42 17.51
C GLU A 267 -0.30 14.42 16.98
N GLU A 268 0.99 14.05 17.00
CA GLU A 268 2.05 14.90 16.46
C GLU A 268 1.99 14.94 14.93
N ALA A 269 1.89 13.78 14.30
CA ALA A 269 1.74 13.64 12.86
C ALA A 269 0.42 14.24 12.35
N PHE A 270 -0.64 14.21 13.16
CA PHE A 270 -1.90 14.91 12.91
C PHE A 270 -1.67 16.43 12.86
N LYS A 271 -1.07 17.01 13.91
CA LYS A 271 -0.78 18.44 14.01
C LYS A 271 0.12 18.94 12.87
N GLU A 272 1.20 18.21 12.59
CA GLU A 272 2.13 18.49 11.50
C GLU A 272 1.37 18.55 10.16
N ARG A 273 0.55 17.53 9.88
CA ARG A 273 -0.23 17.46 8.63
C ARG A 273 -1.29 18.55 8.55
N CYS A 274 -1.97 18.89 9.64
CA CYS A 274 -2.90 20.03 9.69
C CYS A 274 -2.20 21.35 9.37
N GLY A 275 -0.99 21.57 9.90
CA GLY A 275 -0.15 22.72 9.56
C GLY A 275 0.19 22.77 8.08
N ALA A 276 0.67 21.65 7.53
CA ALA A 276 1.02 21.53 6.12
C ALA A 276 -0.17 21.74 5.19
N VAL A 277 -1.35 21.21 5.53
CA VAL A 277 -2.59 21.41 4.77
C VAL A 277 -3.05 22.87 4.82
N ARG A 278 -2.97 23.52 6.00
CA ARG A 278 -3.32 24.94 6.13
C ARG A 278 -2.42 25.82 5.28
N PHE A 279 -1.10 25.55 5.31
CA PHE A 279 -0.13 26.24 4.47
C PHE A 279 -0.41 26.00 2.98
N ALA A 280 -0.64 24.76 2.58
CA ALA A 280 -1.00 24.42 1.21
C ALA A 280 -2.24 25.16 0.72
N LEU A 281 -3.32 25.14 1.49
CA LEU A 281 -4.55 25.88 1.16
C LEU A 281 -4.30 27.39 1.02
N GLN A 282 -3.34 27.95 1.77
CA GLN A 282 -2.93 29.35 1.63
C GLN A 282 -2.14 29.63 0.34
N SER A 283 -1.38 28.66 -0.15
CA SER A 283 -0.51 28.79 -1.32
C SER A 283 -1.15 28.38 -2.65
N ILE A 284 -2.21 27.57 -2.62
CA ILE A 284 -2.91 27.08 -3.80
C ILE A 284 -3.57 28.24 -4.57
N ASN A 285 -3.45 28.21 -5.90
CA ASN A 285 -4.15 29.08 -6.85
C ASN A 285 -5.01 28.26 -7.84
N GLU A 286 -5.77 28.92 -8.71
CA GLU A 286 -6.68 28.25 -9.65
C GLU A 286 -5.98 27.26 -10.61
N VAL A 287 -4.76 27.56 -11.04
CA VAL A 287 -3.98 26.68 -11.94
C VAL A 287 -3.63 25.39 -11.21
N THR A 288 -3.08 25.52 -10.02
CA THR A 288 -2.70 24.41 -9.16
C THR A 288 -3.91 23.54 -8.77
N VAL A 289 -5.10 24.13 -8.56
CA VAL A 289 -6.30 23.33 -8.31
C VAL A 289 -6.72 22.54 -9.54
N LYS A 290 -6.75 23.17 -10.72
CA LYS A 290 -7.07 22.45 -11.95
C LYS A 290 -6.09 21.31 -12.22
N GLU A 291 -4.82 21.47 -11.90
CA GLU A 291 -3.82 20.41 -12.09
C GLU A 291 -3.98 19.23 -11.12
N HIS A 292 -4.41 19.48 -9.87
CA HIS A 292 -4.41 18.46 -8.82
C HIS A 292 -5.78 17.94 -8.40
N PHE A 293 -6.87 18.62 -8.75
CA PHE A 293 -8.24 18.23 -8.41
C PHE A 293 -9.08 17.86 -9.65
N SER A 294 -8.54 18.00 -10.88
CA SER A 294 -9.27 17.55 -12.08
C SER A 294 -9.32 16.03 -12.17
N ARG A 295 -10.55 15.50 -12.28
CA ARG A 295 -10.82 14.09 -12.56
C ARG A 295 -10.42 13.75 -14.00
N GLY A 296 -9.79 12.60 -14.22
CA GLY A 296 -9.50 12.07 -15.57
C GLY A 296 -8.13 12.42 -16.18
N GLY A 297 -7.19 12.99 -15.42
CA GLY A 297 -5.79 13.12 -15.88
C GLY A 297 -4.99 11.82 -15.75
N GLU A 298 -4.02 11.58 -16.64
CA GLU A 298 -3.17 10.37 -16.62
C GLU A 298 -2.14 10.32 -15.47
N SER A 299 -2.04 11.35 -14.63
CA SER A 299 -0.84 11.54 -13.80
C SER A 299 -1.15 11.63 -12.30
N PRO A 300 -0.82 10.59 -11.51
CA PRO A 300 -0.76 10.70 -10.07
C PRO A 300 0.59 11.33 -9.68
N TRP A 301 0.71 12.65 -9.79
CA TRP A 301 1.84 13.32 -9.16
C TRP A 301 1.62 13.25 -7.65
N TYR A 302 2.51 12.59 -6.92
CA TYR A 302 2.91 13.16 -5.64
C TYR A 302 3.99 14.16 -6.05
N SER A 303 3.79 15.45 -5.77
CA SER A 303 4.82 16.48 -5.92
C SER A 303 5.20 17.01 -4.54
N GLU A 304 6.41 17.53 -4.41
CA GLU A 304 6.79 18.34 -3.25
C GLU A 304 5.93 19.61 -3.14
N ASP A 305 5.22 19.96 -4.23
CA ASP A 305 4.27 21.05 -4.24
C ASP A 305 3.29 20.94 -3.05
N PRO A 306 3.16 22.01 -2.24
CA PRO A 306 2.24 22.06 -1.11
C PRO A 306 0.82 21.61 -1.46
N SER A 307 0.36 21.81 -2.68
CA SER A 307 -0.98 21.43 -3.15
C SER A 307 -1.31 19.93 -3.11
N HIS A 308 -0.31 19.06 -2.95
CA HIS A 308 -0.56 17.63 -2.71
C HIS A 308 -0.81 17.28 -1.24
N LYS A 309 -0.63 18.22 -0.31
CA LYS A 309 -0.94 18.01 1.10
C LYS A 309 -2.44 17.84 1.39
N PRO A 310 -3.39 18.51 0.69
CA PRO A 310 -4.83 18.28 0.87
C PRO A 310 -5.44 17.13 0.07
N VAL A 311 -4.68 16.39 -0.76
CA VAL A 311 -5.22 15.33 -1.64
C VAL A 311 -4.75 13.91 -1.27
N LYS A 312 -5.56 12.92 -1.64
CA LYS A 312 -5.30 11.48 -1.53
C LYS A 312 -5.41 10.82 -2.90
N PHE A 313 -4.72 9.71 -3.08
CA PHE A 313 -4.87 8.86 -4.25
C PHE A 313 -6.15 8.04 -4.15
N VAL A 314 -6.92 8.06 -5.23
CA VAL A 314 -8.12 7.24 -5.41
C VAL A 314 -7.96 6.45 -6.71
N ARG A 315 -8.30 5.18 -6.63
CA ARG A 315 -8.40 4.26 -7.75
C ARG A 315 -9.78 4.40 -8.37
N GLU A 316 -9.82 4.73 -9.65
CA GLU A 316 -11.03 4.75 -10.45
C GLU A 316 -11.02 3.64 -11.49
N ILE A 317 -12.17 3.03 -11.72
CA ILE A 317 -12.33 1.90 -12.64
C ILE A 317 -13.22 2.37 -13.79
N TYR A 318 -12.71 2.24 -15.01
CA TYR A 318 -13.42 2.54 -16.24
C TYR A 318 -13.51 1.27 -17.11
N ALA A 319 -14.42 1.27 -18.09
CA ALA A 319 -14.56 0.17 -19.04
C ALA A 319 -13.24 -0.19 -19.77
N GLY A 320 -12.31 0.77 -19.90
CA GLY A 320 -11.00 0.60 -20.55
C GLY A 320 -9.81 0.38 -19.62
N GLY A 321 -9.97 0.40 -18.29
CA GLY A 321 -8.84 0.22 -17.37
C GLY A 321 -9.01 0.85 -15.99
N VAL A 322 -7.92 0.85 -15.23
CA VAL A 322 -7.85 1.44 -13.89
C VAL A 322 -6.95 2.66 -13.93
N THR A 323 -7.49 3.82 -13.56
CA THR A 323 -6.76 5.08 -13.56
C THR A 323 -6.70 5.65 -12.14
N PRO A 324 -5.52 6.04 -11.64
CA PRO A 324 -5.42 6.77 -10.39
C PRO A 324 -5.78 8.24 -10.61
N PHE A 325 -6.48 8.85 -9.66
CA PHE A 325 -6.69 10.29 -9.61
C PHE A 325 -6.50 10.83 -8.19
N ASN A 326 -6.28 12.14 -8.09
CA ASN A 326 -6.19 12.83 -6.80
C ASN A 326 -7.58 13.33 -6.40
N ALA A 327 -8.01 12.98 -5.19
CA ALA A 327 -9.24 13.47 -4.59
C ALA A 327 -8.93 14.25 -3.31
N PRO A 328 -9.79 15.17 -2.86
CA PRO A 328 -9.69 15.73 -1.53
C PRO A 328 -9.56 14.64 -0.46
N ILE A 329 -8.67 14.87 0.52
CA ILE A 329 -8.43 13.91 1.61
C ILE A 329 -9.71 13.67 2.43
N SER A 330 -10.49 14.71 2.66
CA SER A 330 -11.73 14.73 3.44
C SER A 330 -12.75 15.69 2.83
N ALA A 331 -14.03 15.45 3.12
CA ALA A 331 -15.12 16.34 2.71
C ALA A 331 -14.96 17.76 3.26
N CYS A 332 -14.41 17.91 4.47
CA CYS A 332 -14.12 19.23 5.05
C CYS A 332 -13.08 20.01 4.22
N LEU A 333 -12.08 19.32 3.68
CA LEU A 333 -11.06 19.96 2.84
C LEU A 333 -11.58 20.25 1.44
N GLU A 334 -12.47 19.41 0.92
CA GLU A 334 -13.18 19.69 -0.33
C GLU A 334 -13.99 20.99 -0.21
N GLU A 335 -14.83 21.11 0.81
CA GLU A 335 -15.64 22.30 1.08
C GLU A 335 -14.76 23.56 1.21
N ARG A 336 -13.69 23.51 2.02
CA ARG A 336 -12.76 24.63 2.17
C ARG A 336 -12.01 25.02 0.90
N THR A 337 -11.75 24.05 0.02
CA THR A 337 -11.10 24.32 -1.27
C THR A 337 -12.09 25.03 -2.20
N LEU A 338 -13.35 24.58 -2.22
CA LEU A 338 -14.43 25.18 -3.02
C LEU A 338 -14.81 26.59 -2.52
N GLU A 339 -14.86 26.82 -1.21
CA GLU A 339 -15.09 28.15 -0.62
C GLU A 339 -14.04 29.17 -1.08
N ARG A 340 -12.78 28.73 -1.16
CA ARG A 340 -11.66 29.60 -1.55
C ARG A 340 -11.60 29.80 -3.06
N LEU A 341 -11.95 28.78 -3.84
CA LEU A 341 -11.84 28.78 -5.30
C LEU A 341 -13.16 28.30 -5.94
N PRO A 342 -14.22 29.13 -5.93
CA PRO A 342 -15.54 28.75 -6.45
C PRO A 342 -15.54 28.43 -7.94
N SER A 343 -14.55 28.94 -8.68
CA SER A 343 -14.35 28.69 -10.12
C SER A 343 -14.03 27.23 -10.45
N VAL A 344 -13.70 26.41 -9.45
CA VAL A 344 -13.40 24.98 -9.56
C VAL A 344 -14.68 24.13 -9.54
N ALA A 345 -15.80 24.66 -9.06
CA ALA A 345 -17.08 23.95 -8.95
C ALA A 345 -17.85 23.83 -10.28
N LYS A 346 -17.31 24.34 -11.40
CA LYS A 346 -17.99 24.47 -12.69
C LYS A 346 -17.60 23.41 -13.70
#